data_AF-A0AAV0VPT2-F1
#
_entry.id   AF-A0AAV0VPT2-F1
#
_cell.length_a   1.000
_cell.length_b   1.000
_cell.length_c   1.000
_cell.angle_alpha   90.00
_cell.angle_beta   90.00
_cell.angle_gamma   90.00
#
_symmetry.space_group_name_H-M   'P 1'
#
loop_
_entity.id
_entity.type
_entity.pdbx_description
1 polymer ?
#
loop_
_entity_poly.entity_id
_entity_poly.type
_entity_poly.pdbx_seq_one_letter_code
_entity_poly.pdbx_strand_id
1 'polypeptide(L)'
;MSSEERNSFQKLLELYSPLVNHDVSTATAEFKLWKTKLSRTHSVLKTSIDALALCDKKIFPNVHYLLKILCTLPVSTATPERTFSTLKRLKTYLRNSMGQKRLNGLSMLSVHRTIQVTPDEVIDAMALSSRKFNLVL
;
A
#
# COMPACT_ATOMS: atom_id res chain seq x y z
N MET A 1 -29.63 9.01 -3.92
CA MET A 1 -28.69 8.15 -3.16
C MET A 1 -29.54 7.17 -2.40
N SER A 2 -29.46 5.88 -2.74
CA SER A 2 -30.28 4.85 -2.09
C SER A 2 -29.93 4.78 -0.60
N SER A 3 -30.87 4.39 0.26
CA SER A 3 -30.65 4.19 1.70
C SER A 3 -29.50 3.21 1.98
N GLU A 4 -29.31 2.24 1.09
CA GLU A 4 -28.24 1.24 1.15
C GLU A 4 -26.86 1.81 0.82
N GLU A 5 -26.75 2.69 -0.19
CA GLU A 5 -25.49 3.39 -0.52
C GLU A 5 -25.01 4.26 0.64
N ARG A 6 -25.95 4.91 1.34
CA ARG A 6 -25.64 5.74 2.51
C ARG A 6 -25.08 4.91 3.65
N ASN A 7 -25.65 3.74 3.91
CA ASN A 7 -25.21 2.84 4.96
C ASN A 7 -23.82 2.27 4.66
N SER A 8 -23.57 1.83 3.42
CA SER A 8 -22.25 1.35 3.00
C SER A 8 -21.17 2.43 3.09
N PHE A 9 -21.49 3.67 2.71
CA PHE A 9 -20.57 4.80 2.84
C PHE A 9 -20.31 5.15 4.31
N GLN A 10 -21.31 5.08 5.17
CA GLN A 10 -21.16 5.31 6.60
C GLN A 10 -20.24 4.26 7.26
N LYS A 11 -20.41 2.97 6.92
CA LYS A 11 -19.50 1.90 7.37
C LYS A 11 -18.06 2.13 6.91
N LEU A 12 -17.88 2.62 5.67
CA LEU A 12 -16.57 2.93 5.13
C LEU A 12 -15.92 4.11 5.88
N LEU A 13 -16.69 5.16 6.18
CA LEU A 13 -16.21 6.27 7.00
C LEU A 13 -15.87 5.83 8.43
N GLU A 14 -16.63 4.91 9.01
CA GLU A 14 -16.34 4.33 10.32
C GLU A 14 -15.02 3.55 10.30
N LEU A 15 -14.81 2.70 9.28
CA LEU A 15 -13.59 1.92 9.09
C LEU A 15 -12.33 2.79 8.96
N TYR A 16 -12.44 3.91 8.23
CA TYR A 16 -11.34 4.86 8.02
C TYR A 16 -11.43 6.10 8.93
N SER A 17 -12.23 6.04 10.00
CA SER A 17 -12.43 7.15 10.94
C SER A 17 -11.15 7.71 11.57
N PRO A 18 -10.07 6.93 11.82
CA PRO A 18 -8.82 7.50 12.33
C PRO A 18 -8.06 8.35 11.30
N LEU A 19 -8.46 8.29 10.02
CA LEU A 19 -7.73 8.87 8.89
C LEU A 19 -8.52 9.97 8.17
N VAL A 20 -9.82 10.11 8.42
CA VAL A 20 -10.73 11.03 7.73
C VAL A 20 -11.46 11.90 8.75
N ASN A 21 -11.53 13.22 8.52
CA ASN A 21 -12.15 14.16 9.45
C ASN A 21 -13.65 13.85 9.66
N HIS A 22 -14.04 13.81 10.93
CA HIS A 22 -15.26 13.18 11.47
C HIS A 22 -16.63 13.70 11.01
N ASP A 23 -16.72 14.73 10.18
CA ASP A 23 -18.03 15.24 9.79
C ASP A 23 -18.66 14.40 8.66
N VAL A 24 -19.37 13.36 9.07
CA VAL A 24 -20.16 12.46 8.20
C VAL A 24 -21.14 13.26 7.34
N SER A 25 -21.68 14.38 7.86
CA SER A 25 -22.60 15.22 7.09
C SER A 25 -21.89 15.88 5.91
N THR A 26 -20.75 16.52 6.17
CA THR A 26 -19.90 17.14 5.14
C THR A 26 -19.37 16.11 4.14
N ALA A 27 -18.91 14.95 4.61
CA ALA A 27 -18.45 13.86 3.73
C ALA A 27 -19.56 13.31 2.82
N THR A 28 -20.79 13.18 3.34
CA THR A 28 -21.92 12.73 2.51
C THR A 28 -22.38 13.80 1.51
N ALA A 29 -22.26 15.09 1.85
CA ALA A 29 -22.52 16.19 0.92
C ALA A 29 -21.47 16.21 -0.20
N GLU A 30 -20.18 16.16 0.14
CA GLU A 30 -19.06 16.05 -0.80
C GLU A 30 -19.25 14.87 -1.75
N PHE A 31 -19.59 13.69 -1.23
CA PHE A 31 -19.81 12.49 -2.04
C PHE A 31 -20.96 12.66 -3.04
N LYS A 32 -22.09 13.28 -2.64
CA LYS A 32 -23.21 13.58 -3.54
C LYS A 32 -22.82 14.56 -4.63
N LEU A 33 -22.09 15.63 -4.27
CA LEU A 33 -21.57 16.62 -5.21
C LEU A 33 -20.60 15.96 -6.20
N TRP A 34 -19.70 15.12 -5.71
CA TRP A 34 -18.77 14.34 -6.53
C TRP A 34 -19.49 13.41 -7.49
N LYS A 35 -20.48 12.64 -7.02
CA LYS A 35 -21.32 11.77 -7.87
C LYS A 35 -22.02 12.56 -8.97
N THR A 36 -22.50 13.76 -8.65
CA THR A 36 -23.15 14.66 -9.63
C THR A 36 -22.13 15.22 -10.64
N LYS A 37 -20.93 15.60 -10.20
CA LYS A 37 -19.82 16.02 -11.08
C LYS A 37 -19.44 14.89 -12.03
N LEU A 38 -19.40 13.66 -11.54
CA LEU A 38 -19.08 12.48 -12.32
C LEU A 38 -20.15 12.17 -13.38
N SER A 39 -21.44 12.23 -13.02
CA SER A 39 -22.53 12.02 -14.00
C SER A 39 -22.57 13.09 -15.09
N ARG A 40 -22.12 14.32 -14.80
CA ARG A 40 -21.99 15.40 -15.80
C ARG A 40 -20.76 15.24 -16.67
N THR A 41 -19.70 14.63 -16.14
CA THR A 41 -18.46 14.38 -16.86
C THR A 41 -18.61 13.05 -17.59
N HIS A 42 -19.22 13.09 -18.77
CA HIS A 42 -19.54 11.91 -19.60
C HIS A 42 -18.31 11.11 -20.10
N SER A 43 -17.09 11.45 -19.64
CA SER A 43 -15.89 10.64 -19.85
C SER A 43 -15.88 9.51 -18.84
N VAL A 44 -16.08 8.29 -19.32
CA VAL A 44 -15.94 7.06 -18.52
C VAL A 44 -14.61 7.09 -17.79
N LEU A 45 -14.64 7.23 -16.46
CA LEU A 45 -13.46 7.02 -15.62
C LEU A 45 -13.00 5.58 -15.87
N LYS A 46 -11.88 5.42 -16.57
CA LYS A 46 -11.33 4.08 -16.87
C LYS A 46 -10.49 3.56 -15.72
N THR A 47 -9.97 4.43 -14.85
CA THR A 47 -9.09 4.05 -13.75
C THR A 47 -9.30 4.93 -12.52
N SER A 48 -9.11 4.36 -11.32
CA SER A 48 -9.18 5.06 -10.03
C SER A 48 -8.22 6.26 -9.93
N ILE A 49 -7.13 6.23 -10.70
CA ILE A 49 -6.12 7.29 -10.79
C ILE A 49 -6.69 8.52 -11.52
N ASP A 50 -7.44 8.31 -12.60
CA ASP A 50 -8.12 9.41 -13.32
C ASP A 50 -9.15 10.09 -12.41
N ALA A 51 -9.84 9.29 -11.58
CA ALA A 51 -10.80 9.79 -10.61
C ALA A 51 -10.11 10.66 -9.54
N LEU A 52 -8.93 10.25 -9.09
CA LEU A 52 -8.11 11.02 -8.15
C LEU A 52 -7.62 12.34 -8.78
N ALA A 53 -7.20 12.31 -10.05
CA ALA A 53 -6.73 13.51 -10.76
C ALA A 53 -7.82 14.56 -10.96
N LEU A 54 -9.07 14.13 -11.19
CA LEU A 54 -10.23 15.02 -11.34
C LEU A 54 -10.77 15.55 -9.99
N CYS A 55 -10.39 14.90 -8.89
CA CYS A 55 -10.87 15.21 -7.55
C CYS A 55 -9.95 16.22 -6.86
N ASP A 56 -10.36 17.49 -6.83
CA ASP A 56 -9.65 18.53 -6.12
C ASP A 56 -9.71 18.34 -4.60
N LYS A 57 -8.55 18.16 -3.96
CA LYS A 57 -8.40 18.05 -2.51
C LYS A 57 -9.01 19.23 -1.73
N LYS A 58 -9.06 20.43 -2.34
CA LYS A 58 -9.63 21.63 -1.72
C LYS A 58 -11.16 21.63 -1.68
N ILE A 59 -11.79 20.97 -2.64
CA ILE A 59 -13.26 20.98 -2.81
C ILE A 59 -13.87 19.72 -2.20
N PHE A 60 -13.18 18.59 -2.30
CA PHE A 60 -13.64 17.29 -1.80
C PHE A 60 -12.54 16.59 -0.97
N PRO A 61 -12.13 17.17 0.18
CA PRO A 61 -11.02 16.64 0.97
C PRO A 61 -11.23 15.19 1.41
N ASN A 62 -12.45 14.82 1.80
CA ASN A 62 -12.75 13.47 2.31
C ASN A 62 -12.78 12.46 1.15
N VAL A 63 -13.48 12.80 0.06
CA VAL A 63 -13.57 11.92 -1.13
C VAL A 63 -12.20 11.74 -1.79
N HIS A 64 -11.38 12.80 -1.85
CA HIS A 64 -10.01 12.72 -2.38
C HIS A 64 -9.15 11.75 -1.55
N TYR A 65 -9.27 11.79 -0.22
CA TYR A 65 -8.52 10.88 0.64
C TYR A 65 -8.96 9.42 0.48
N LEU A 66 -10.27 9.18 0.37
CA LEU A 66 -10.82 7.86 0.09
C LEU A 66 -10.37 7.31 -1.27
N LEU A 67 -10.34 8.16 -2.31
CA LEU A 67 -9.81 7.79 -3.63
C LEU A 67 -8.31 7.49 -3.57
N LYS A 68 -7.55 8.22 -2.74
CA LYS A 68 -6.13 7.96 -2.51
C LYS A 68 -5.93 6.61 -1.84
N ILE A 69 -6.71 6.30 -0.79
CA ILE A 69 -6.70 4.98 -0.14
C ILE A 69 -6.99 3.90 -1.18
N LEU A 70 -8.03 4.07 -2.00
CA LEU A 70 -8.38 3.14 -3.08
C LEU A 70 -7.22 2.92 -4.08
N CYS A 71 -6.48 3.97 -4.43
CA CYS A 71 -5.31 3.86 -5.31
C CYS A 71 -4.10 3.19 -4.63
N THR A 72 -3.96 3.32 -3.31
CA THR A 72 -2.87 2.69 -2.55
C THR A 72 -3.15 1.24 -2.17
N LEU A 73 -4.43 0.85 -2.08
CA LEU A 73 -4.79 -0.55 -1.93
C LEU A 73 -4.36 -1.28 -3.19
N PRO A 74 -3.62 -2.40 -3.08
CA PRO A 74 -3.23 -3.17 -4.24
C PRO A 74 -4.49 -3.75 -4.91
N VAL A 75 -4.99 -3.06 -5.93
CA VAL A 75 -6.09 -3.55 -6.79
C VAL A 75 -5.59 -4.71 -7.68
N SER A 76 -4.27 -4.85 -7.85
CA SER A 76 -3.65 -5.95 -8.57
C SER A 76 -2.75 -6.81 -7.66
N THR A 77 -2.80 -8.13 -7.87
CA THR A 77 -1.95 -9.15 -7.24
C THR A 77 -0.48 -9.09 -7.67
N ALA A 78 -0.11 -8.16 -8.56
CA ALA A 78 1.21 -8.10 -9.18
C ALA A 78 2.35 -7.75 -8.20
N THR A 79 2.09 -6.93 -7.18
CA THR A 79 3.12 -6.59 -6.17
C THR A 79 3.49 -7.81 -5.31
N PRO A 80 2.52 -8.62 -4.83
CA PRO A 80 2.81 -9.95 -4.29
C PRO A 80 3.50 -10.89 -5.29
N GLU A 81 3.14 -10.90 -6.57
CA GLU A 81 3.73 -11.83 -7.54
C GLU A 81 5.24 -11.61 -7.73
N ARG A 82 5.70 -10.35 -7.73
CA ARG A 82 7.14 -10.05 -7.79
C ARG A 82 7.87 -10.56 -6.54
N THR A 83 7.33 -10.30 -5.35
CA THR A 83 7.92 -10.78 -4.10
C THR A 83 7.87 -12.31 -4.00
N PHE A 84 6.76 -12.95 -4.37
CA PHE A 84 6.63 -14.41 -4.41
C PHE A 84 7.54 -15.07 -5.47
N SER A 85 7.71 -14.46 -6.65
CA SER A 85 8.64 -14.94 -7.67
C SER A 85 10.09 -14.85 -7.20
N THR A 86 10.47 -13.74 -6.54
CA THR A 86 11.80 -13.63 -5.93
C THR A 86 11.99 -14.63 -4.79
N LEU A 87 10.98 -14.84 -3.95
CA LEU A 87 11.02 -15.82 -2.86
C LEU A 87 11.11 -17.25 -3.39
N LYS A 88 10.41 -17.58 -4.48
CA LYS A 88 10.50 -18.87 -5.17
C LYS A 88 11.90 -19.13 -5.73
N ARG A 89 12.60 -18.09 -6.22
CA ARG A 89 14.01 -18.18 -6.63
C ARG A 89 14.97 -18.34 -5.44
N LEU A 90 14.70 -17.67 -4.32
CA LEU A 90 15.51 -17.76 -3.09
C LEU A 90 15.34 -19.10 -2.38
N LYS A 91 14.12 -19.65 -2.38
CA LYS A 91 13.75 -20.96 -1.84
C LYS A 91 13.68 -21.99 -2.98
N THR A 92 14.77 -22.12 -3.74
CA THR A 92 14.88 -23.23 -4.69
C THR A 92 14.81 -24.57 -3.97
N TYR A 93 14.15 -25.54 -4.60
CA TYR A 93 13.81 -26.87 -4.06
C TYR A 93 14.98 -27.62 -3.38
N LEU A 94 16.22 -27.35 -3.79
CA LEU A 94 17.44 -27.95 -3.23
C LEU A 94 17.96 -27.30 -1.93
N ARG A 95 17.40 -26.16 -1.50
CA ARG A 95 17.86 -25.38 -0.33
C ARG A 95 16.77 -25.24 0.75
N ASN A 96 16.08 -26.33 1.06
CA ASN A 96 14.95 -26.37 2.00
C ASN A 96 15.33 -26.38 3.49
N SER A 97 16.63 -26.38 3.87
CA SER A 97 17.06 -26.33 5.28
C SER A 97 17.30 -24.91 5.84
N MET A 98 17.01 -23.86 5.08
CA MET A 98 17.29 -22.49 5.52
C MET A 98 16.29 -21.99 6.58
N GLY A 99 16.80 -21.50 7.72
CA GLY A 99 15.98 -20.89 8.77
C GLY A 99 15.31 -19.58 8.35
N GLN A 100 14.15 -19.29 8.95
CA GLN A 100 13.29 -18.14 8.58
C GLN A 100 14.00 -16.79 8.68
N LYS A 101 14.89 -16.60 9.66
CA LYS A 101 15.66 -15.36 9.83
C LYS A 101 16.53 -15.06 8.61
N ARG A 102 17.23 -16.07 8.09
CA ARG A 102 18.09 -15.93 6.90
C ARG A 102 17.25 -15.74 5.64
N LEU A 103 16.11 -16.44 5.52
CA LEU A 103 15.20 -16.26 4.40
C LEU A 103 14.69 -14.82 4.31
N ASN A 104 14.20 -14.28 5.43
CA ASN A 104 13.64 -12.93 5.48
C ASN A 104 14.70 -11.86 5.16
N GLY A 105 15.92 -11.99 5.70
CA GLY A 105 17.02 -11.10 5.38
C GLY A 105 17.39 -11.11 3.89
N LEU A 106 17.50 -12.30 3.29
CA LEU A 106 17.79 -12.44 1.86
C LEU A 106 16.66 -11.94 0.97
N SER A 107 15.39 -12.12 1.37
CA SER A 107 14.26 -11.55 0.62
C SER A 107 14.26 -10.03 0.69
N MET A 108 14.55 -9.44 1.85
CA MET A 108 14.65 -7.98 1.99
C MET A 108 15.74 -7.40 1.10
N LEU A 109 16.94 -8.00 1.10
CA LEU A 109 18.04 -7.62 0.20
C LEU A 109 17.69 -7.80 -1.27
N SER A 110 17.01 -8.89 -1.64
CA SER A 110 16.64 -9.14 -3.05
C SER A 110 15.51 -8.22 -3.55
N VAL A 111 14.63 -7.73 -2.68
CA VAL A 111 13.55 -6.79 -3.03
C VAL A 111 14.09 -5.36 -3.13
N HIS A 112 14.98 -4.98 -2.21
CA HIS A 112 15.52 -3.62 -2.11
C HIS A 112 16.92 -3.51 -2.71
N ARG A 113 17.11 -3.98 -3.95
CA ARG A 113 18.42 -3.97 -4.64
C ARG A 113 18.99 -2.57 -4.89
N THR A 114 18.14 -1.55 -4.80
CA THR A 114 18.51 -0.13 -4.99
C THR A 114 19.27 0.42 -3.79
N ILE A 115 19.16 -0.21 -2.61
CA ILE A 115 19.93 0.15 -1.43
C ILE A 115 21.31 -0.49 -1.59
N GLN A 116 22.33 0.33 -1.84
CA GLN A 116 23.70 -0.14 -1.90
C GLN A 116 24.19 -0.37 -0.47
N VAL A 117 24.50 -1.62 -0.15
CA VAL A 117 25.13 -1.98 1.12
C VAL A 117 26.63 -2.06 0.85
N THR A 118 27.39 -1.11 1.38
CA THR A 118 28.86 -1.10 1.23
C THR A 118 29.50 -2.07 2.22
N PRO A 119 30.64 -2.70 1.86
CA PRO A 119 31.34 -3.60 2.78
C PRO A 119 31.74 -2.90 4.09
N ASP A 120 32.16 -1.64 4.03
CA ASP A 120 32.57 -0.84 5.18
C ASP A 120 31.43 -0.63 6.19
N GLU A 121 30.23 -0.30 5.72
CA GLU A 121 29.03 -0.19 6.57
C GLU A 121 28.71 -1.51 7.29
N VAL A 122 28.90 -2.65 6.62
CA VAL A 122 28.68 -3.96 7.22
C VAL A 122 29.73 -4.24 8.29
N ILE A 123 30.99 -3.91 8.01
CA ILE A 123 32.10 -4.08 8.97
C ILE A 123 31.86 -3.23 10.21
N ASP A 124 31.50 -1.96 10.04
CA ASP A 124 31.20 -1.05 11.15
C ASP A 124 29.99 -1.52 11.96
N ALA A 125 28.91 -1.94 11.29
CA ALA A 125 27.72 -2.49 11.95
C ALA A 125 28.03 -3.79 12.72
N MET A 126 28.91 -4.64 12.18
CA MET A 126 29.36 -5.86 12.85
C MET A 126 30.30 -5.55 14.03
N ALA A 127 31.15 -4.52 13.92
CA ALA A 127 32.04 -4.09 14.99
C ALA A 127 31.27 -3.52 16.20
N LEU A 128 30.15 -2.83 15.95
CA LEU A 128 29.24 -2.32 16.99
C LEU A 128 28.43 -3.44 17.67
N SER A 129 28.30 -4.61 17.05
CA SER A 129 27.55 -5.75 17.58
C SER A 129 28.46 -6.68 18.40
N SER A 130 28.35 -6.63 19.73
CA SER A 130 29.18 -7.44 20.62
C SER A 130 28.80 -8.94 20.59
N ARG A 131 29.80 -9.78 20.29
CA ARG A 131 29.96 -11.25 20.51
C ARG A 131 29.60 -12.18 19.35
N LYS A 132 30.67 -12.83 18.84
CA LYS A 132 30.73 -14.10 18.08
C LYS A 132 29.47 -14.41 17.25
N PHE A 133 29.42 -13.88 16.04
CA PHE A 133 28.53 -14.42 15.02
C PHE A 133 28.97 -15.84 14.70
N ASN A 134 28.14 -16.83 15.04
CA ASN A 134 28.24 -18.16 14.45
C ASN A 134 27.85 -18.04 12.98
N LEU A 135 28.84 -17.79 12.13
CA LEU A 135 28.71 -17.89 10.68
C LEU A 135 28.60 -19.38 10.36
N VAL A 136 27.38 -19.90 10.38
CA VAL A 136 27.10 -21.23 9.84
C VAL A 136 27.16 -21.09 8.32
N LEU A 137 28.26 -21.56 7.74
CA LEU A 137 28.53 -21.56 6.29
C LEU A 137 27.56 -22.50 5.57
#